data_AF-A0A846G3N5-F1
#
_entry.id   AF-A0A846G3N5-F1
#
_cell.length_a   1.000
_cell.length_b   1.000
_cell.length_c   1.000
_cell.angle_alpha   90.00
_cell.angle_beta   90.00
_cell.angle_gamma   90.00
#
_symmetry.space_group_name_H-M   'P 1'
#
loop_
_entity.id
_entity.type
_entity.pdbx_description
1 polymer ?
#
loop_
_entity_poly.entity_id
_entity_poly.type
_entity_poly.pdbx_seq_one_letter_code
_entity_poly.pdbx_strand_id
1 'polypeptide(L)'
;MKKWLAVETNHQDIMLTYNFNSNKVRVVILNDDKPYFFVEDICEILKTPIERLNEEEKTTYKISDEQEVTITSEFGLYDLMLDSVGEREFKCWILKEILPEVKEVAEAESIDSRVLIYALAIQKEIVFNEDRGIGYLSIKAVTKLTGVRERAIKEAVITSESKIGQVVWNSIPRSTKTLITNWVDGREKLSDSVITKIIEYYAFDDVHERAKNTYRAFAPMGIRNWVKEAVQYVKKDSTDIDPKEVLASIDDKLSLIQQTVQELSQQFPVE
;
A
#
# COMPACT_ATOMS: atom_id res chain seq x y z
N MET A 1 -4.83 -5.90 -15.86
CA MET A 1 -4.24 -4.91 -14.92
C MET A 1 -5.21 -4.74 -13.76
N LYS A 2 -4.83 -5.13 -12.53
CA LYS A 2 -5.68 -4.95 -11.35
C LYS A 2 -5.93 -3.45 -11.16
N LYS A 3 -7.14 -2.99 -11.51
CA LYS A 3 -7.57 -1.58 -11.65
C LYS A 3 -7.41 -0.72 -10.38
N TRP A 4 -6.94 -1.33 -9.29
CA TRP A 4 -6.84 -0.76 -7.96
C TRP A 4 -5.40 -0.45 -7.50
N LEU A 5 -4.34 -0.90 -8.18
CA LEU A 5 -2.97 -0.48 -7.85
C LEU A 5 -2.56 0.79 -8.59
N ALA A 6 -2.03 1.76 -7.83
CA ALA A 6 -1.33 2.94 -8.34
C ALA A 6 0.11 2.63 -8.78
N VAL A 7 0.30 1.56 -9.55
CA VAL A 7 1.58 1.18 -10.13
C VAL A 7 1.50 1.43 -11.62
N GLU A 8 2.35 2.30 -12.14
CA GLU A 8 2.49 2.51 -13.58
C GLU A 8 3.34 1.37 -14.16
N THR A 9 2.74 0.59 -15.04
CA THR A 9 3.45 -0.41 -15.84
C THR A 9 3.58 0.15 -17.25
N ASN A 10 4.80 0.43 -17.70
CA ASN A 10 5.08 0.77 -19.08
C ASN A 10 6.07 -0.26 -19.60
N HIS A 11 5.69 -1.02 -20.63
CA HIS A 11 6.42 -2.23 -21.05
C HIS A 11 6.61 -3.25 -19.88
N GLN A 12 7.53 -4.20 -19.99
CA GLN A 12 7.78 -5.23 -18.95
C GLN A 12 8.40 -4.65 -17.66
N ASP A 13 8.64 -3.34 -17.62
CA ASP A 13 9.31 -2.66 -16.52
C ASP A 13 8.29 -2.18 -15.47
N ILE A 14 8.74 -2.16 -14.22
CA ILE A 14 7.95 -1.61 -13.11
C ILE A 14 8.58 -0.32 -12.63
N MET A 15 7.80 0.76 -12.68
CA MET A 15 8.21 2.06 -12.16
C MET A 15 7.65 2.27 -10.75
N LEU A 16 8.56 2.42 -9.79
CA LEU A 16 8.25 2.75 -8.40
C LEU A 16 8.68 4.18 -8.12
N THR A 17 7.73 5.00 -7.68
CA THR A 17 7.99 6.41 -7.32
C THR A 17 7.79 6.61 -5.81
N TYR A 18 8.80 7.22 -5.19
CA TYR A 18 8.86 7.59 -3.79
C TYR A 18 9.13 9.09 -3.65
N ASN A 19 8.93 9.67 -2.46
CA ASN A 19 9.16 11.08 -2.20
C ASN A 19 9.98 11.35 -0.94
N PHE A 20 11.14 11.97 -1.10
CA PHE A 20 12.01 12.44 -0.03
C PHE A 20 11.97 13.97 0.12
N ASN A 21 11.35 14.49 1.19
CA ASN A 21 11.24 15.93 1.46
C ASN A 21 10.76 16.73 0.23
N SER A 22 9.66 16.30 -0.40
CA SER A 22 9.11 16.85 -1.65
C SER A 22 9.95 16.62 -2.92
N ASN A 23 11.12 16.00 -2.81
CA ASN A 23 11.90 15.53 -3.96
C ASN A 23 11.47 14.12 -4.36
N LYS A 24 11.33 13.89 -5.65
CA LYS A 24 10.94 12.59 -6.20
C LYS A 24 12.14 11.65 -6.23
N VAL A 25 11.91 10.36 -5.96
CA VAL A 25 12.90 9.29 -6.13
C VAL A 25 12.26 8.16 -6.91
N ARG A 26 12.66 8.00 -8.17
CA ARG A 26 12.20 6.93 -9.06
C ARG A 26 13.16 5.76 -9.07
N VAL A 27 12.57 4.57 -9.06
CA VAL A 27 13.26 3.30 -9.21
C VAL A 27 12.55 2.51 -10.30
N VAL A 28 13.31 2.06 -11.29
CA VAL A 28 12.82 1.14 -12.31
C VAL A 28 13.36 -0.25 -12.02
N ILE A 29 12.51 -1.26 -12.14
CA ILE A 29 12.96 -2.65 -12.13
C ILE A 29 12.85 -3.18 -13.55
N LEU A 30 14.01 -3.56 -14.10
CA LEU A 30 14.15 -4.05 -15.47
C LEU A 30 14.00 -5.58 -15.51
N ASN A 31 14.02 -6.12 -16.73
CA ASN A 31 13.90 -7.56 -17.03
C ASN A 31 15.02 -8.44 -16.46
N ASP A 32 16.09 -7.86 -15.92
CA ASP A 32 17.18 -8.58 -15.25
C ASP A 32 16.90 -8.83 -13.76
N ASP A 33 15.67 -8.56 -13.32
CA ASP A 33 15.20 -8.66 -11.94
C ASP A 33 16.04 -7.80 -10.97
N LYS A 34 16.66 -6.72 -11.47
CA LYS A 34 17.45 -5.79 -10.66
C LYS A 34 16.86 -4.38 -10.66
N PRO A 35 16.94 -3.68 -9.52
CA PRO A 35 16.51 -2.30 -9.44
C PRO A 35 17.58 -1.33 -9.92
N TYR A 36 17.11 -0.30 -10.62
CA TYR A 36 17.92 0.82 -11.07
C TYR A 36 17.30 2.13 -10.61
N PHE A 37 18.15 3.05 -10.18
CA PHE A 37 17.78 4.32 -9.58
C PHE A 37 18.00 5.46 -10.57
N PHE A 38 17.04 6.37 -10.67
CA PHE A 38 17.18 7.54 -11.54
C PHE A 38 18.25 8.47 -10.98
N VAL A 39 19.33 8.66 -11.73
CA VAL A 39 20.51 9.38 -11.23
C VAL A 39 20.19 10.84 -10.93
N GLU A 40 19.41 11.49 -11.79
CA GLU A 40 18.96 12.89 -11.59
C GLU A 40 18.27 13.09 -10.24
N ASP A 41 17.31 12.21 -9.91
CA ASP A 41 16.55 12.26 -8.66
C ASP A 41 17.47 12.14 -7.43
N ILE A 42 18.46 11.24 -7.50
CA ILE A 42 19.45 11.03 -6.42
C ILE A 42 20.40 12.22 -6.28
N CYS A 43 20.93 12.70 -7.41
CA CYS A 43 21.88 13.80 -7.49
C CYS A 43 21.28 15.13 -7.01
N GLU A 44 20.00 15.39 -7.32
CA GLU A 44 19.26 16.55 -6.86
C GLU A 44 19.19 16.60 -5.32
N ILE A 45 18.84 15.47 -4.69
CA ILE A 45 18.75 15.37 -3.24
C ILE A 45 20.13 15.47 -2.59
N LEU A 46 21.09 14.70 -3.08
CA LEU A 46 22.46 14.65 -2.54
C LEU A 46 23.30 15.89 -2.90
N LYS A 47 22.77 16.82 -3.69
CA LYS A 47 23.48 17.99 -4.22
C LYS A 47 24.83 17.62 -4.83
N THR A 48 24.84 16.51 -5.56
CA THR A 48 26.04 15.88 -6.11
C THR A 48 25.93 15.84 -7.63
N PRO A 49 26.94 16.29 -8.39
CA PRO A 49 26.91 16.28 -9.86
C PRO A 49 26.89 14.85 -10.42
N ILE A 50 26.22 14.64 -11.56
CA ILE A 50 26.10 13.34 -12.24
C ILE A 50 27.46 12.83 -12.72
N GLU A 51 28.37 13.75 -13.05
CA GLU A 51 29.73 13.48 -13.52
C GLU A 51 30.59 12.75 -12.49
N ARG A 52 30.15 12.69 -11.21
CA ARG A 52 30.83 11.90 -10.19
C ARG A 52 30.61 10.40 -10.34
N LEU A 53 29.49 10.00 -10.91
CA LEU A 53 29.23 8.60 -11.19
C LEU A 53 30.14 8.15 -12.34
N ASN A 54 30.77 6.99 -12.21
CA ASN A 54 31.64 6.48 -13.27
C ASN A 54 30.80 6.18 -14.53
N GLU A 55 31.39 6.37 -15.71
CA GLU A 55 30.68 6.12 -16.97
C GLU A 55 30.16 4.67 -17.09
N GLU A 56 30.88 3.71 -16.50
CA GLU A 56 30.48 2.29 -16.47
C GLU A 56 29.21 2.03 -15.65
N GLU A 57 28.87 2.95 -14.73
CA GLU A 57 27.72 2.85 -13.84
C GLU A 57 26.51 3.64 -14.34
N LYS A 58 26.69 4.39 -15.44
CA LYS A 58 25.62 5.13 -16.13
C LYS A 58 24.96 4.23 -17.16
N THR A 59 23.67 3.99 -16.98
CA THR A 59 22.84 3.25 -17.95
C THR A 59 21.80 4.19 -18.52
N THR A 60 21.66 4.24 -19.85
CA THR A 60 20.60 5.01 -20.51
C THR A 60 19.29 4.23 -20.48
N TYR A 61 18.24 4.84 -19.94
CA TYR A 61 16.89 4.30 -19.87
C TYR A 61 15.92 5.15 -20.70
N LYS A 62 15.15 4.49 -21.57
CA LYS A 62 14.12 5.14 -22.39
C LYS A 62 12.78 5.13 -21.67
N ILE A 63 12.32 6.29 -21.24
CA ILE A 63 10.98 6.46 -20.65
C ILE A 63 9.92 6.48 -21.76
N SER A 64 10.25 7.10 -22.90
CA SER A 64 9.45 7.16 -24.11
C SER A 64 10.37 7.25 -25.34
N ASP A 65 9.79 7.23 -26.53
CA ASP A 65 10.54 7.38 -27.79
C ASP A 65 11.32 8.71 -27.88
N GLU A 66 10.89 9.73 -27.12
CA GLU A 66 11.47 11.07 -27.13
C GLU A 66 12.21 11.42 -25.83
N GLN A 67 12.16 10.55 -24.81
CA GLN A 67 12.71 10.85 -23.48
C GLN A 67 13.63 9.74 -22.98
N GLU A 68 14.91 10.09 -22.86
CA GLU A 68 15.95 9.27 -22.26
C GLU A 68 16.41 9.88 -20.94
N VAL A 69 16.78 9.03 -19.98
CA VAL A 69 17.33 9.42 -18.68
C VAL A 69 18.47 8.50 -18.29
N THR A 70 19.31 8.95 -17.37
CA THR A 70 20.36 8.12 -16.78
C THR A 70 19.85 7.42 -15.53
N ILE A 71 19.98 6.10 -15.49
CA ILE A 71 19.75 5.26 -14.33
C ILE A 71 21.07 4.61 -13.88
N THR A 72 21.16 4.22 -12.62
CA THR A 72 22.32 3.51 -12.07
C THR A 72 21.90 2.31 -11.22
N SER A 73 22.78 1.32 -11.13
CA SER A 73 22.56 0.13 -10.29
C SER A 73 22.68 0.46 -8.80
N GLU A 74 22.41 -0.52 -7.94
CA GLU A 74 22.66 -0.38 -6.50
C GLU A 74 24.13 -0.01 -6.19
N PHE A 75 25.10 -0.51 -6.96
CA PHE A 75 26.51 -0.17 -6.77
C PHE A 75 26.79 1.31 -7.03
N GLY A 76 26.31 1.87 -8.15
CA GLY A 76 26.49 3.29 -8.45
C GLY A 76 25.68 4.21 -7.51
N LEU A 77 24.55 3.73 -6.97
CA LEU A 77 23.85 4.42 -5.89
C LEU A 77 24.74 4.53 -4.63
N TYR A 78 25.44 3.46 -4.26
CA TYR A 78 26.39 3.49 -3.15
C TYR A 78 27.53 4.47 -3.39
N ASP A 79 28.08 4.51 -4.61
CA ASP A 79 29.17 5.42 -4.97
C ASP A 79 28.76 6.89 -4.77
N LEU A 80 27.60 7.28 -5.32
CA LEU A 80 27.00 8.61 -5.12
C LEU A 80 26.74 8.92 -3.63
N MET A 81 26.29 7.94 -2.86
CA MET A 81 26.03 8.13 -1.43
C MET A 81 27.30 8.23 -0.59
N LEU A 82 28.40 7.57 -0.93
CA LEU A 82 29.64 7.65 -0.15
C LEU A 82 30.29 9.02 -0.30
N ASP A 83 30.25 9.59 -1.50
CA ASP A 83 30.94 10.83 -1.86
C ASP A 83 30.15 12.12 -1.59
N SER A 84 28.86 11.99 -1.26
CA SER A 84 28.01 13.13 -0.91
C SER A 84 28.22 13.57 0.53
N VAL A 85 28.32 14.89 0.75
CA VAL A 85 28.45 15.49 2.08
C VAL A 85 27.10 16.10 2.48
N GLY A 86 26.59 15.73 3.65
CA GLY A 86 25.21 16.08 4.05
C GLY A 86 24.20 15.02 3.60
N GLU A 87 22.94 15.15 4.00
CA GLU A 87 21.85 14.21 3.67
C GLU A 87 21.91 12.82 4.32
N ARG A 88 22.40 12.74 5.57
CA ARG A 88 22.36 11.50 6.37
C ARG A 88 20.95 10.89 6.45
N GLU A 89 19.92 11.73 6.53
CA GLU A 89 18.54 11.26 6.57
C GLU A 89 18.13 10.56 5.28
N PHE A 90 18.52 11.09 4.12
CA PHE A 90 18.27 10.45 2.83
C PHE A 90 18.97 9.10 2.72
N LYS A 91 20.26 9.06 3.06
CA LYS A 91 21.05 7.81 3.04
C LYS A 91 20.44 6.76 3.97
N CYS A 92 20.02 7.14 5.18
CA CYS A 92 19.36 6.20 6.09
C CYS A 92 18.02 5.70 5.53
N TRP A 93 17.23 6.61 4.97
CA TRP A 93 15.92 6.29 4.41
C TRP A 93 16.03 5.32 3.22
N ILE A 94 16.89 5.62 2.25
CA ILE A 94 17.04 4.76 1.07
C ILE A 94 17.59 3.38 1.43
N LEU A 95 18.53 3.29 2.38
CA LEU A 95 19.13 2.03 2.81
C LEU A 95 18.19 1.16 3.66
N LYS A 96 17.38 1.78 4.53
CA LYS A 96 16.56 1.04 5.51
C LYS A 96 15.14 0.79 5.05
N GLU A 97 14.60 1.64 4.18
CA GLU A 97 13.21 1.55 3.74
C GLU A 97 13.14 1.14 2.27
N ILE A 98 13.83 1.86 1.38
CA ILE A 98 13.62 1.72 -0.06
C ILE A 98 14.33 0.50 -0.64
N LEU A 99 15.62 0.32 -0.38
CA LEU A 99 16.38 -0.80 -0.94
C LEU A 99 15.80 -2.17 -0.54
N PRO A 100 15.43 -2.42 0.73
CA PRO A 100 14.78 -3.69 1.10
C PRO A 100 13.45 -3.91 0.37
N GLU A 101 12.59 -2.88 0.31
CA GLU A 101 11.28 -2.96 -0.34
C GLU A 101 11.43 -3.23 -1.84
N VAL A 102 12.33 -2.51 -2.50
CA VAL A 102 12.59 -2.65 -3.93
C VAL A 102 13.20 -4.01 -4.27
N LYS A 103 14.09 -4.55 -3.42
CA LYS A 103 14.66 -5.90 -3.62
C LYS A 103 13.61 -6.99 -3.52
N GLU A 104 12.73 -6.91 -2.52
CA GLU A 104 11.62 -7.86 -2.38
C GLU A 104 10.72 -7.87 -3.62
N VAL A 105 10.50 -6.69 -4.22
CA VAL A 105 9.76 -6.57 -5.47
C VAL A 105 10.59 -7.11 -6.63
N ALA A 106 11.88 -6.82 -6.69
CA ALA A 106 12.74 -7.26 -7.79
C ALA A 106 12.93 -8.79 -7.81
N GLU A 107 12.91 -9.48 -6.68
CA GLU A 107 13.05 -10.94 -6.57
C GLU A 107 11.79 -11.73 -7.02
N ALA A 108 10.68 -11.06 -7.30
CA ALA A 108 9.44 -11.74 -7.66
C ALA A 108 9.40 -12.17 -9.14
N GLU A 109 9.11 -13.44 -9.38
CA GLU A 109 9.23 -14.15 -10.67
C GLU A 109 8.36 -13.60 -11.83
N SER A 110 7.36 -12.75 -11.54
CA SER A 110 6.51 -12.18 -12.59
C SER A 110 6.01 -10.78 -12.25
N ILE A 111 5.74 -9.96 -13.28
CA ILE A 111 5.11 -8.63 -13.13
C ILE A 111 3.83 -8.71 -12.29
N ASP A 112 3.03 -9.76 -12.49
CA ASP A 112 1.83 -10.00 -11.70
C ASP A 112 2.14 -10.28 -10.21
N SER A 113 3.23 -10.99 -9.92
CA SER A 113 3.71 -11.25 -8.56
C SER A 113 4.27 -10.00 -7.89
N ARG A 114 4.97 -9.15 -8.66
CA ARG A 114 5.54 -7.87 -8.21
C ARG A 114 4.44 -6.88 -7.81
N VAL A 115 3.43 -6.74 -8.67
CA VAL A 115 2.21 -5.97 -8.40
C VAL A 115 1.44 -6.58 -7.22
N LEU A 116 1.44 -7.92 -7.09
CA LEU A 116 0.80 -8.62 -5.98
C LEU A 116 1.48 -8.37 -4.63
N ILE A 117 2.80 -8.29 -4.56
CA ILE A 117 3.53 -8.01 -3.31
C ILE A 117 3.14 -6.64 -2.76
N TYR A 118 3.13 -5.61 -3.61
CA TYR A 118 2.68 -4.28 -3.22
C TYR A 118 1.22 -4.26 -2.77
N ALA A 119 0.36 -4.95 -3.52
CA ALA A 119 -1.04 -5.15 -3.19
C ALA A 119 -1.22 -5.75 -1.80
N LEU A 120 -0.51 -6.84 -1.50
CA LEU A 120 -0.58 -7.55 -0.22
C LEU A 120 -0.03 -6.68 0.91
N ALA A 121 1.04 -5.92 0.68
CA ALA A 121 1.63 -5.02 1.66
C ALA A 121 0.71 -3.83 2.01
N ILE A 122 -0.18 -3.43 1.10
CA ILE A 122 -1.26 -2.46 1.37
C ILE A 122 -2.41 -3.17 2.06
N GLN A 123 -2.85 -4.33 1.58
CA GLN A 123 -3.97 -5.10 2.13
C GLN A 123 -3.77 -5.41 3.63
N LYS A 124 -2.56 -5.81 4.03
CA LYS A 124 -2.20 -6.06 5.44
C LYS A 124 -2.38 -4.84 6.36
N GLU A 125 -2.35 -3.65 5.78
CA GLU A 125 -2.44 -2.37 6.49
C GLU A 125 -3.87 -1.80 6.52
N ILE A 126 -4.83 -2.54 5.95
CA ILE A 126 -6.24 -2.16 5.82
C ILE A 126 -7.12 -3.17 6.59
N VAL A 127 -8.11 -2.65 7.32
CA VAL A 127 -9.12 -3.44 8.01
C VAL A 127 -10.50 -2.92 7.60
N PHE A 128 -11.43 -3.81 7.29
CA PHE A 128 -12.81 -3.43 7.04
C PHE A 128 -13.69 -3.83 8.23
N ASN A 129 -14.47 -2.89 8.76
CA ASN A 129 -15.44 -3.16 9.82
C ASN A 129 -16.80 -3.40 9.17
N GLU A 130 -17.32 -4.63 9.30
CA GLU A 130 -18.56 -5.06 8.66
C GLU A 130 -19.78 -4.33 9.22
N ASP A 131 -19.88 -4.23 10.55
CA ASP A 131 -21.01 -3.63 11.26
C ASP A 131 -21.26 -2.17 10.86
N ARG A 132 -20.17 -1.43 10.64
CA ARG A 132 -20.22 -0.01 10.27
C ARG A 132 -20.12 0.20 8.76
N GLY A 133 -19.70 -0.82 8.02
CA GLY A 133 -19.37 -0.70 6.60
C GLY A 133 -18.25 0.31 6.33
N ILE A 134 -17.26 0.43 7.23
CA ILE A 134 -16.19 1.43 7.14
C ILE A 134 -14.85 0.72 6.99
N GLY A 135 -14.06 1.17 6.01
CA GLY A 135 -12.65 0.81 5.89
C GLY A 135 -11.77 1.61 6.85
N TYR A 136 -10.74 1.00 7.41
CA TYR A 136 -9.75 1.62 8.28
C TYR A 136 -8.35 1.34 7.75
N LEU A 137 -7.53 2.36 7.59
CA LEU A 137 -6.19 2.25 7.03
C LEU A 137 -5.14 2.79 8.00
N SER A 138 -4.01 2.09 8.11
CA SER A 138 -2.85 2.57 8.87
C SER A 138 -2.10 3.67 8.12
N ILE A 139 -1.20 4.37 8.81
CA ILE A 139 -0.31 5.34 8.16
C ILE A 139 0.56 4.66 7.10
N LYS A 140 0.97 3.40 7.31
CA LYS A 140 1.76 2.62 6.35
C LYS A 140 0.99 2.22 5.10
N ALA A 141 -0.34 2.12 5.17
CA ALA A 141 -1.15 1.99 3.96
C ALA A 141 -1.09 3.30 3.16
N VAL A 142 -1.27 4.44 3.86
CA VAL A 142 -1.28 5.75 3.20
C VAL A 142 0.06 6.06 2.55
N THR A 143 1.19 5.79 3.21
CA THR A 143 2.52 5.99 2.61
C THR A 143 2.68 5.24 1.29
N LYS A 144 2.25 3.97 1.24
CA LYS A 144 2.28 3.14 0.02
C LYS A 144 1.27 3.61 -1.02
N LEU A 145 0.17 4.22 -0.62
CA LEU A 145 -0.86 4.73 -1.52
C LEU A 145 -0.50 6.09 -2.12
N THR A 146 0.17 6.95 -1.36
CA THR A 146 0.54 8.30 -1.83
C THR A 146 1.96 8.36 -2.37
N GLY A 147 2.82 7.41 -2.02
CA GLY A 147 4.26 7.47 -2.28
C GLY A 147 4.99 8.49 -1.40
N VAL A 148 4.33 9.00 -0.36
CA VAL A 148 4.88 9.98 0.58
C VAL A 148 5.46 9.26 1.79
N ARG A 149 6.64 9.67 2.23
CA ARG A 149 7.30 9.08 3.42
C ARG A 149 6.43 9.20 4.66
N GLU A 150 6.53 8.19 5.52
CA GLU A 150 5.80 8.13 6.78
C GLU A 150 6.04 9.40 7.59
N ARG A 151 7.31 9.75 7.84
CA ARG A 151 7.70 10.95 8.59
C ARG A 151 7.08 12.24 8.05
N ALA A 152 7.08 12.43 6.73
CA ALA A 152 6.50 13.62 6.11
C ALA A 152 4.99 13.71 6.35
N ILE A 153 4.27 12.59 6.25
CA ILE A 153 2.84 12.53 6.60
C ILE A 153 2.64 12.83 8.09
N LYS A 154 3.46 12.25 8.98
CA LYS A 154 3.38 12.49 10.43
C LYS A 154 3.51 13.98 10.76
N GLU A 155 4.55 14.61 10.24
CA GLU A 155 4.84 16.03 10.45
C GLU A 155 3.72 16.90 9.87
N ALA A 156 3.28 16.63 8.64
CA ALA A 156 2.23 17.40 7.98
C ALA A 156 0.87 17.28 8.68
N VAL A 157 0.54 16.12 9.25
CA VAL A 157 -0.74 15.90 9.95
C VAL A 157 -0.71 16.48 11.36
N ILE A 158 0.40 16.41 12.09
CA ILE A 158 0.49 16.95 13.45
C ILE A 158 0.58 18.48 13.46
N THR A 159 1.20 19.08 12.45
CA THR A 159 1.43 20.53 12.40
C THR A 159 0.13 21.30 12.21
N SER A 160 -0.22 22.18 13.16
CA SER A 160 -1.47 22.96 13.13
C SER A 160 -1.55 23.98 11.99
N GLU A 161 -0.40 24.43 11.49
CA GLU A 161 -0.29 25.37 10.37
C GLU A 161 -0.41 24.68 9.00
N SER A 162 -0.23 23.36 8.96
CA SER A 162 -0.34 22.59 7.72
C SER A 162 -1.80 22.51 7.26
N LYS A 163 -2.01 22.76 5.97
CA LYS A 163 -3.33 22.67 5.32
C LYS A 163 -3.94 21.28 5.53
N ILE A 164 -3.16 20.21 5.33
CA ILE A 164 -3.65 18.84 5.55
C ILE A 164 -3.90 18.55 7.03
N GLY A 165 -3.06 19.08 7.92
CA GLY A 165 -3.29 19.01 9.37
C GLY A 165 -4.67 19.57 9.72
N GLN A 166 -4.96 20.81 9.32
CA GLN A 166 -6.28 21.42 9.58
C GLN A 166 -7.43 20.59 9.01
N VAL A 167 -7.30 20.08 7.78
CA VAL A 167 -8.32 19.23 7.16
C VAL A 167 -8.58 17.96 7.98
N VAL A 168 -7.53 17.25 8.41
CA VAL A 168 -7.65 16.00 9.18
C VAL A 168 -8.21 16.28 10.57
N TRP A 169 -7.66 17.26 11.29
CA TRP A 169 -8.07 17.60 12.66
C TRP A 169 -9.50 18.15 12.76
N ASN A 170 -10.03 18.74 11.69
CA ASN A 170 -11.42 19.21 11.61
C ASN A 170 -12.38 18.12 11.13
N SER A 171 -11.86 17.01 10.58
CA SER A 171 -12.68 15.90 10.09
C SER A 171 -13.09 14.91 11.18
N ILE A 172 -12.53 15.03 12.39
CA ILE A 172 -12.73 14.11 13.50
C ILE A 172 -13.27 14.87 14.72
N PRO A 173 -14.28 14.33 15.45
CA PRO A 173 -14.79 14.94 16.67
C PRO A 173 -13.70 15.21 17.71
N ARG A 174 -13.85 16.28 18.50
CA ARG A 174 -12.88 16.64 19.55
C ARG A 174 -12.63 15.50 20.55
N SER A 175 -13.65 14.71 20.86
CA SER A 175 -13.57 13.57 21.78
C SER A 175 -12.67 12.44 21.30
N THR A 176 -12.39 12.36 20.00
CA THR A 176 -11.61 11.27 19.39
C THR A 176 -10.33 11.76 18.71
N LYS A 177 -9.89 12.99 19.01
CA LYS A 177 -8.66 13.59 18.47
C LYS A 177 -7.39 12.81 18.81
N THR A 178 -7.37 12.06 19.90
CA THR A 178 -6.29 11.13 20.26
C THR A 178 -6.09 10.03 19.21
N LEU A 179 -7.10 9.73 18.39
CA LEU A 179 -6.96 8.79 17.27
C LEU A 179 -5.96 9.30 16.23
N ILE A 180 -5.87 10.61 15.99
CA ILE A 180 -4.96 11.18 14.99
C ILE A 180 -3.51 10.98 15.46
N THR A 181 -3.22 11.31 16.72
CA THR A 181 -1.87 11.11 17.28
C THR A 181 -1.50 9.63 17.32
N ASN A 182 -2.44 8.76 17.72
CA ASN A 182 -2.20 7.32 17.74
C ASN A 182 -2.01 6.74 16.34
N TRP A 183 -2.72 7.25 15.33
CA TRP A 183 -2.55 6.84 13.94
C TRP A 183 -1.19 7.25 13.39
N VAL A 184 -0.75 8.48 13.68
CA VAL A 184 0.58 8.98 13.33
C VAL A 184 1.68 8.12 13.97
N ASP A 185 1.47 7.66 15.20
CA ASP A 185 2.37 6.73 15.88
C ASP A 185 2.27 5.28 15.38
N GLY A 186 1.36 4.98 14.45
CA GLY A 186 1.13 3.65 13.90
C GLY A 186 0.37 2.69 14.84
N ARG A 187 -0.23 3.21 15.92
CA ARG A 187 -0.98 2.42 16.92
C ARG A 187 -2.44 2.23 16.56
N GLU A 188 -3.00 3.13 15.74
CA GLU A 188 -4.41 3.14 15.33
C GLU A 188 -4.55 3.21 13.81
N LYS A 189 -5.77 2.96 13.31
CA LYS A 189 -6.14 3.13 11.90
C LYS A 189 -7.20 4.23 11.76
N LEU A 190 -7.17 4.99 10.67
CA LEU A 190 -8.17 6.04 10.37
C LEU A 190 -9.18 5.56 9.34
N SER A 191 -10.40 6.11 9.43
CA SER A 191 -11.49 5.72 8.52
C SER A 191 -11.21 6.14 7.08
N ASP A 192 -11.75 5.36 6.15
CA ASP A 192 -11.69 5.57 4.71
C ASP A 192 -12.01 7.03 4.31
N SER A 193 -13.02 7.63 4.93
CA SER A 193 -13.42 9.02 4.70
C SER A 193 -12.34 10.06 5.05
N VAL A 194 -11.56 9.83 6.11
CA VAL A 194 -10.47 10.74 6.50
C VAL A 194 -9.27 10.49 5.58
N ILE A 195 -9.00 9.22 5.27
CA ILE A 195 -7.92 8.82 4.37
C ILE A 195 -8.11 9.36 2.96
N THR A 196 -9.35 9.40 2.44
CA THR A 196 -9.66 10.06 1.16
C THR A 196 -9.12 11.47 1.12
N LYS A 197 -9.35 12.26 2.17
CA LYS A 197 -8.90 13.67 2.21
C LYS A 197 -7.38 13.79 2.20
N ILE A 198 -6.69 12.85 2.84
CA ILE A 198 -5.22 12.79 2.83
C ILE A 198 -4.72 12.47 1.41
N ILE A 199 -5.32 11.47 0.75
CA ILE A 199 -4.95 11.11 -0.61
C ILE A 199 -5.27 12.25 -1.59
N GLU A 200 -6.43 12.90 -1.46
CA GLU A 200 -6.83 14.07 -2.26
C GLU A 200 -5.84 15.23 -2.12
N TYR A 201 -5.44 15.56 -0.89
CA TYR A 201 -4.44 16.60 -0.66
C TYR A 201 -3.13 16.28 -1.38
N TYR A 202 -2.61 15.06 -1.22
CA TYR A 202 -1.37 14.68 -1.91
C TYR A 202 -1.57 14.50 -3.42
N ALA A 203 -2.79 14.27 -3.92
CA ALA A 203 -3.05 14.20 -5.36
C ALA A 203 -3.13 15.59 -6.03
N PHE A 204 -3.72 16.57 -5.33
CA PHE A 204 -4.13 17.84 -5.95
C PHE A 204 -3.47 19.08 -5.37
N ASP A 205 -3.11 19.09 -4.08
CA ASP A 205 -2.48 20.24 -3.42
C ASP A 205 -0.95 20.12 -3.38
N ASP A 206 -0.41 19.03 -2.85
CA ASP A 206 1.05 18.78 -2.78
C ASP A 206 1.57 17.96 -3.98
N VAL A 207 0.64 17.43 -4.79
CA VAL A 207 0.87 16.90 -6.14
C VAL A 207 1.96 15.80 -6.22
N HIS A 208 1.65 14.62 -5.68
CA HIS A 208 2.40 13.39 -5.88
C HIS A 208 1.71 12.49 -6.90
N GLU A 209 2.48 12.00 -7.87
CA GLU A 209 1.92 11.23 -8.99
C GLU A 209 1.28 9.90 -8.52
N ARG A 210 1.90 9.23 -7.55
CA ARG A 210 1.34 8.02 -6.94
C ARG A 210 0.04 8.28 -6.20
N ALA A 211 -0.10 9.42 -5.52
CA ALA A 211 -1.36 9.83 -4.91
C ALA A 211 -2.45 10.10 -5.97
N LYS A 212 -2.10 10.76 -7.09
CA LYS A 212 -3.05 10.94 -8.22
C LYS A 212 -3.51 9.62 -8.80
N ASN A 213 -2.60 8.67 -8.98
CA ASN A 213 -2.92 7.36 -9.51
C ASN A 213 -3.83 6.57 -8.54
N THR A 214 -3.55 6.63 -7.23
CA THR A 214 -4.45 6.05 -6.22
C THR A 214 -5.82 6.70 -6.25
N TYR A 215 -5.88 8.03 -6.31
CA TYR A 215 -7.15 8.76 -6.40
C TYR A 215 -7.95 8.34 -7.63
N ARG A 216 -7.31 8.28 -8.81
CA ARG A 216 -7.93 7.82 -10.07
C ARG A 216 -8.45 6.39 -9.97
N ALA A 217 -7.78 5.53 -9.21
CA ALA A 217 -8.17 4.14 -9.03
C ALA A 217 -9.48 3.99 -8.22
N PHE A 218 -9.62 4.73 -7.12
CA PHE A 218 -10.83 4.61 -6.29
C PHE A 218 -11.95 5.59 -6.68
N ALA A 219 -11.67 6.72 -7.31
CA ALA A 219 -12.67 7.76 -7.58
C ALA A 219 -13.93 7.26 -8.32
N PRO A 220 -13.85 6.37 -9.33
CA PRO A 220 -15.04 5.86 -10.02
C PRO A 220 -15.97 4.99 -9.17
N MET A 221 -15.43 4.30 -8.16
CA MET A 221 -16.18 3.34 -7.32
C MET A 221 -16.39 3.83 -5.88
N GLY A 222 -15.70 4.91 -5.48
CA GLY A 222 -15.60 5.41 -4.11
C GLY A 222 -14.60 4.62 -3.26
N ILE A 223 -13.88 5.31 -2.37
CA ILE A 223 -12.84 4.70 -1.52
C ILE A 223 -13.34 3.51 -0.71
N ARG A 224 -14.62 3.54 -0.30
CA ARG A 224 -15.20 2.51 0.56
C ARG A 224 -15.35 1.19 -0.17
N ASN A 225 -15.89 1.23 -1.39
CA ASN A 225 -16.00 0.04 -2.23
C ASN A 225 -14.62 -0.42 -2.68
N TRP A 226 -13.72 0.52 -2.98
CA TRP A 226 -12.34 0.21 -3.32
C TRP A 226 -11.60 -0.52 -2.18
N VAL A 227 -11.70 -0.03 -0.93
CA VAL A 227 -11.13 -0.69 0.26
C VAL A 227 -11.74 -2.08 0.45
N LYS A 228 -13.06 -2.19 0.29
CA LYS A 228 -13.80 -3.45 0.39
C LYS A 228 -13.30 -4.48 -0.63
N GLU A 229 -13.09 -4.08 -1.88
CA GLU A 229 -12.49 -4.92 -2.92
C GLU A 229 -11.02 -5.27 -2.60
N ALA A 230 -10.24 -4.30 -2.12
CA ALA A 230 -8.82 -4.49 -1.81
C ALA A 230 -8.58 -5.54 -0.72
N VAL A 231 -9.47 -5.64 0.27
CA VAL A 231 -9.39 -6.70 1.30
C VAL A 231 -10.05 -8.01 0.89
N GLN A 232 -10.48 -8.15 -0.37
CA GLN A 232 -11.25 -9.30 -0.86
C GLN A 232 -12.48 -9.60 0.00
N TYR A 233 -13.14 -8.55 0.49
CA TYR A 233 -14.31 -8.72 1.35
C TYR A 233 -15.43 -9.41 0.57
N VAL A 234 -15.77 -10.62 0.99
CA VAL A 234 -16.98 -11.31 0.58
C VAL A 234 -18.06 -10.88 1.57
N LYS A 235 -19.14 -10.25 1.06
CA LYS A 235 -20.31 -9.98 1.91
C LYS A 235 -20.83 -11.34 2.36
N LYS A 236 -20.75 -11.61 3.66
CA LYS A 236 -21.40 -12.77 4.26
C LYS A 236 -22.89 -12.65 3.96
N ASP A 237 -23.39 -13.47 3.04
CA ASP A 237 -24.82 -13.49 2.75
C ASP A 237 -25.53 -13.94 4.03
N SER A 238 -26.78 -13.49 4.26
CA SER A 238 -27.56 -13.93 5.42
C SER A 238 -27.84 -15.44 5.43
N THR A 239 -27.43 -16.15 4.38
CA THR A 239 -27.50 -17.60 4.20
C THR A 239 -26.12 -18.29 4.32
N ASP A 240 -25.05 -17.54 4.59
CA ASP A 240 -23.71 -18.09 4.80
C ASP A 240 -23.63 -18.63 6.23
N ILE A 241 -24.36 -19.72 6.44
CA ILE A 241 -24.46 -20.45 7.71
C ILE A 241 -23.07 -21.03 7.99
N ASP A 242 -22.54 -20.80 9.19
CA ASP A 242 -21.26 -21.38 9.61
C ASP A 242 -21.33 -22.90 9.39
N PRO A 243 -20.38 -23.51 8.64
CA PRO A 243 -20.36 -24.96 8.44
C PRO A 243 -20.46 -25.75 9.75
N LYS A 244 -19.97 -25.21 10.87
CA LYS A 244 -20.11 -25.81 12.20
C LYS A 244 -21.55 -25.76 12.74
N GLU A 245 -22.28 -24.67 12.49
CA GLU A 245 -23.69 -24.55 12.84
C GLU A 245 -24.57 -25.46 11.98
N VAL A 246 -24.24 -25.61 10.69
CA VAL A 246 -24.91 -26.58 9.80
C VAL A 246 -24.68 -28.00 10.30
N LEU A 247 -23.44 -28.37 10.63
CA LEU A 247 -23.09 -29.69 11.15
C LEU A 247 -23.79 -29.98 12.48
N ALA A 248 -23.83 -29.01 13.40
CA ALA A 248 -24.56 -29.14 14.65
C ALA A 248 -26.07 -29.39 14.42
N SER A 249 -26.69 -28.65 13.48
CA SER A 249 -28.10 -28.86 13.12
C SER A 249 -28.36 -30.23 12.46
N ILE A 250 -27.39 -30.77 11.72
CA ILE A 250 -27.49 -32.10 11.13
C ILE A 250 -27.39 -33.18 12.21
N ASP A 251 -26.45 -33.05 13.15
CA ASP A 251 -26.27 -33.99 14.26
C ASP A 251 -27.52 -34.06 15.16
N ASP A 252 -28.14 -32.91 15.45
CA ASP A 252 -29.41 -32.86 16.19
C ASP A 252 -30.53 -33.59 15.45
N LYS A 253 -30.65 -33.38 14.13
CA LYS A 253 -31.66 -34.07 13.31
C LYS A 253 -31.40 -35.57 13.20
N LEU A 254 -30.15 -35.99 13.07
CA LEU A 254 -29.77 -37.40 13.04
C LEU A 254 -30.09 -38.08 14.37
N SER A 255 -29.82 -37.41 15.49
CA SER A 255 -30.16 -37.91 16.83
C SER A 255 -31.67 -38.11 16.99
N LEU A 256 -32.47 -37.16 16.50
CA LEU A 256 -33.93 -37.28 16.51
C LEU A 256 -34.44 -38.44 15.65
N ILE A 257 -33.86 -38.63 14.45
CA ILE A 257 -34.21 -39.75 13.57
C ILE A 257 -33.84 -41.08 14.22
N GLN A 258 -32.64 -41.19 14.81
CA GLN A 258 -32.20 -42.40 15.50
C GLN A 258 -33.12 -42.74 16.67
N GLN A 259 -33.50 -41.75 17.47
CA GLN A 259 -34.47 -41.93 18.55
C GLN A 259 -35.82 -42.43 18.01
N THR A 260 -36.33 -41.80 16.94
CA THR A 260 -37.60 -42.18 16.31
C THR A 260 -37.55 -43.61 15.75
N VAL A 261 -36.45 -44.01 15.11
CA VAL A 261 -36.26 -45.37 14.60
C VAL A 261 -36.19 -46.37 15.76
N GLN A 262 -35.54 -46.03 16.86
CA GLN A 262 -35.48 -46.88 18.05
C GLN A 262 -36.86 -47.07 18.67
N GLU A 263 -37.65 -46.00 18.80
CA GLU A 263 -39.04 -46.04 19.27
C GLU A 263 -39.92 -46.91 18.36
N LEU A 264 -39.79 -46.77 17.04
CA LEU A 264 -40.54 -47.59 16.07
C LEU A 264 -40.11 -49.06 16.10
N SER A 265 -38.83 -49.35 16.27
CA SER A 265 -38.32 -50.73 16.40
C SER A 265 -38.84 -51.44 17.66
N GLN A 266 -39.10 -50.68 18.73
CA GLN A 266 -39.71 -51.21 19.95
C GLN A 266 -41.23 -51.41 19.79
N GLN A 267 -41.89 -50.58 18.96
CA GLN A 267 -43.32 -50.72 18.66
C GLN A 267 -43.63 -51.85 17.68
N PHE A 268 -42.71 -52.17 16.78
CA PHE A 268 -42.85 -53.24 15.78
C PHE A 268 -41.61 -54.15 15.79
N PRO A 269 -41.47 -55.04 16.79
CA PRO A 269 -40.36 -55.98 16.82
C PRO A 269 -40.44 -56.92 15.62
N VAL A 270 -39.36 -56.97 14.84
CA VAL A 270 -39.21 -57.92 13.74
C VAL A 270 -38.91 -59.28 14.35
N GLU A 271 -39.77 -60.29 14.10
CA GLU A 271 -39.54 -61.69 14.49
C GLU A 271 -38.31 -62.30 13.81
#